data_AF-A0A1W1I618-F1
#
_entry.id   AF-A0A1W1I618-F1
#
_cell.length_a   1.000
_cell.length_b   1.000
_cell.length_c   1.000
_cell.angle_alpha   90.00
_cell.angle_beta   90.00
_cell.angle_gamma   90.00
#
_symmetry.space_group_name_H-M   'P 1'
#
loop_
_entity.id
_entity.type
_entity.pdbx_description
1 polymer ?
#
loop_
_entity_poly.entity_id
_entity_poly.type
_entity_poly.pdbx_seq_one_letter_code
_entity_poly.pdbx_strand_id
1 'polypeptide(L)'
;MVNSHKPTLGVLVLLLLTPLTNFAAEAAPEKTEVTGEYRYTFHDPETPSDALTLACREAWRLAVTESAPYRDQTANVVDSVLLREVANNLVTKYVKDQQILEQFQQGKTVTCRVRGTLVVDESVKAIRTQLAGEPSGADNLDQNRSLKILAVRDEANGTISIEYQALRRLDWLNTNYQGGLRETADIMVDFYDDQKFLIRTERYPARRSVSGDDVMNPGATGVLKVAKPLAAKTYRVWLVK
;
A
#
# COMPACT_ATOMS: atom_id res chain seq x y z
N MET A 1 53.17 64.61 25.11
CA MET A 1 53.45 63.99 23.80
C MET A 1 53.43 62.49 23.95
N VAL A 2 52.78 61.84 22.99
CA VAL A 2 52.40 60.42 22.93
C VAL A 2 53.63 59.51 22.96
N ASN A 3 53.59 58.42 23.72
CA ASN A 3 54.02 57.13 23.20
C ASN A 3 53.41 55.97 24.01
N SER A 4 52.53 55.26 23.32
CA SER A 4 51.82 54.05 23.71
C SER A 4 52.68 52.84 23.37
N HIS A 5 53.05 52.02 24.36
CA HIS A 5 53.55 50.66 24.17
C HIS A 5 52.74 49.71 25.06
N LYS A 6 51.97 48.84 24.40
CA LYS A 6 51.22 47.73 24.99
C LYS A 6 52.16 46.54 25.22
N PRO A 7 52.11 45.84 26.35
CA PRO A 7 52.67 44.50 26.47
C PRO A 7 51.63 43.42 26.11
N THR A 8 52.06 42.49 25.27
CA THR A 8 51.39 41.25 24.89
C THR A 8 51.46 40.25 26.04
N LEU A 9 50.32 39.84 26.59
CA LEU A 9 50.21 38.73 27.54
C LEU A 9 49.64 37.50 26.82
N GLY A 10 50.39 36.42 26.80
CA GLY A 10 50.03 35.16 26.17
C GLY A 10 48.87 34.47 26.89
N VAL A 11 47.91 33.97 26.12
CA VAL A 11 46.83 33.12 26.61
C VAL A 11 47.20 31.66 26.31
N LEU A 12 47.36 30.89 27.38
CA LEU A 12 47.57 29.44 27.37
C LEU A 12 46.22 28.77 27.08
N VAL A 13 46.10 28.09 25.93
CA VAL A 13 44.90 27.32 25.58
C VAL A 13 45.06 25.90 26.12
N LEU A 14 44.25 25.55 27.13
CA LEU A 14 44.14 24.20 27.68
C LEU A 14 43.14 23.40 26.81
N LEU A 15 43.64 22.49 25.98
CA LEU A 15 42.82 21.55 25.21
C LEU A 15 42.36 20.40 26.11
N LEU A 16 41.13 20.48 26.60
CA LEU A 16 40.42 19.36 27.22
C LEU A 16 39.85 18.46 26.11
N LEU A 17 40.53 17.33 25.87
CA LEU A 17 40.02 16.22 25.07
C LEU A 17 38.99 15.44 25.90
N THR A 18 37.70 15.68 25.68
CA THR A 18 36.65 14.76 26.11
C THR A 18 36.48 13.66 25.06
N PRO A 19 36.46 12.37 25.44
CA PRO A 19 36.12 11.31 24.50
C PRO A 19 34.63 11.41 24.17
N LEU A 20 34.33 11.66 22.89
CA LEU A 20 33.00 11.49 22.30
C LEU A 20 32.63 10.01 22.37
N THR A 21 31.90 9.62 23.41
CA THR A 21 31.14 8.37 23.40
C THR A 21 30.00 8.52 22.40
N ASN A 22 30.22 8.03 21.18
CA ASN A 22 29.16 7.76 20.21
C ASN A 22 28.26 6.66 20.80
N PHE A 23 27.28 7.05 21.61
CA PHE A 23 26.10 6.22 21.79
C PHE A 23 25.32 6.32 20.48
N ALA A 24 25.42 5.28 19.65
CA ALA A 24 24.40 5.04 18.64
C ALA A 24 23.07 4.90 19.41
N ALA A 25 22.28 5.97 19.45
CA ALA A 25 20.93 5.91 19.94
C ALA A 25 20.19 4.91 19.07
N GLU A 26 19.82 3.77 19.65
CA GLU A 26 18.89 2.83 19.04
C GLU A 26 17.65 3.63 18.65
N ALA A 27 17.40 3.75 17.34
CA ALA A 27 16.27 4.52 16.84
C ALA A 27 15.01 3.94 17.49
N ALA A 28 14.23 4.80 18.15
CA ALA A 28 12.98 4.36 18.77
C ALA A 28 12.12 3.65 17.70
N PRO A 29 11.49 2.51 18.04
CA PRO A 29 10.76 1.72 17.08
C PRO A 29 9.68 2.59 16.44
N GLU A 30 9.64 2.60 15.10
CA GLU A 30 8.70 3.42 14.34
C GLU A 30 7.27 2.98 14.67
N LYS A 31 6.45 3.95 15.10
CA LYS A 31 5.05 3.74 15.47
C LYS A 31 4.15 4.48 14.50
N THR A 32 3.07 3.84 14.11
CA THR A 32 2.03 4.44 13.27
C THR A 32 0.68 4.31 13.96
N GLU A 33 -0.01 5.43 14.11
CA GLU A 33 -1.40 5.44 14.55
C GLU A 33 -2.29 4.86 13.44
N VAL A 34 -3.20 3.98 13.83
CA VAL A 34 -4.23 3.43 12.93
C VAL A 34 -5.60 3.81 13.45
N THR A 35 -6.46 4.26 12.54
CA THR A 35 -7.84 4.62 12.84
C THR A 35 -8.77 3.98 11.83
N GLY A 36 -9.93 3.52 12.28
CA GLY A 36 -10.94 2.94 11.41
C GLY A 36 -12.33 3.32 11.86
N GLU A 37 -13.24 3.40 10.90
CA GLU A 37 -14.65 3.66 11.13
C GLU A 37 -15.46 2.71 10.27
N TYR A 38 -16.49 2.11 10.86
CA TYR A 38 -17.42 1.25 10.13
C TYR A 38 -18.85 1.52 10.56
N ARG A 39 -19.72 1.68 9.55
CA ARG A 39 -21.15 1.89 9.70
C ARG A 39 -21.90 0.70 9.10
N TYR A 40 -22.80 0.13 9.88
CA TYR A 40 -23.53 -1.08 9.52
C TYR A 40 -25.02 -0.95 9.82
N THR A 41 -25.85 -1.28 8.84
CA THR A 41 -27.31 -1.34 9.01
C THR A 41 -27.72 -2.80 9.12
N PHE A 42 -28.22 -3.20 10.28
CA PHE A 42 -28.60 -4.57 10.58
C PHE A 42 -30.09 -4.83 10.30
N HIS A 43 -30.43 -6.09 10.10
CA HIS A 43 -31.79 -6.54 9.82
C HIS A 43 -32.18 -7.69 10.74
N ASP A 44 -33.48 -7.85 10.98
CA ASP A 44 -33.96 -8.92 11.85
C ASP A 44 -33.60 -10.29 11.22
N PRO A 45 -33.14 -11.29 11.99
CA PRO A 45 -33.18 -11.36 13.45
C PRO A 45 -31.90 -10.88 14.18
N GLU A 46 -30.95 -10.22 13.52
CA GLU A 46 -29.69 -9.76 14.15
C GLU A 46 -29.97 -8.72 15.24
N THR A 47 -29.31 -8.87 16.40
CA THR A 47 -29.47 -7.92 17.50
C THR A 47 -28.57 -6.70 17.32
N PRO A 48 -28.91 -5.53 17.90
CA PRO A 48 -28.04 -4.36 17.86
C PRO A 48 -26.65 -4.60 18.46
N SER A 49 -26.54 -5.49 19.45
CA SER A 49 -25.27 -5.84 20.10
C SER A 49 -24.38 -6.68 19.17
N ASP A 50 -24.97 -7.64 18.44
CA ASP A 50 -24.25 -8.44 17.45
C ASP A 50 -23.77 -7.55 16.31
N ALA A 51 -24.65 -6.66 15.83
CA ALA A 51 -24.35 -5.67 14.82
C ALA A 51 -23.20 -4.73 15.24
N LEU A 52 -23.19 -4.27 16.50
CA LEU A 52 -22.14 -3.39 17.02
C LEU A 52 -20.81 -4.14 17.16
N THR A 53 -20.85 -5.39 17.61
CA THR A 53 -19.66 -6.26 17.69
C THR A 53 -19.05 -6.48 16.31
N LEU A 54 -19.90 -6.76 15.30
CA LEU A 54 -19.49 -6.84 13.90
C LEU A 54 -18.88 -5.52 13.44
N ALA A 55 -19.54 -4.40 13.71
CA ALA A 55 -19.09 -3.09 13.27
C ALA A 55 -17.71 -2.73 13.84
N CYS A 56 -17.47 -2.99 15.13
CA CYS A 56 -16.16 -2.73 15.73
C CYS A 56 -15.07 -3.67 15.20
N ARG A 57 -15.41 -4.95 14.95
CA ARG A 57 -14.47 -5.88 14.31
C ARG A 57 -14.06 -5.41 12.92
N GLU A 58 -15.02 -4.96 12.11
CA GLU A 58 -14.74 -4.43 10.77
C GLU A 58 -14.01 -3.09 10.81
N ALA A 59 -14.32 -2.19 11.75
CA ALA A 59 -13.60 -0.94 11.94
C ALA A 59 -12.11 -1.20 12.25
N TRP A 60 -11.80 -2.18 13.10
CA TRP A 60 -10.42 -2.59 13.37
C TRP A 60 -9.73 -3.19 12.16
N ARG A 61 -10.43 -4.05 11.42
CA ARG A 61 -9.89 -4.63 10.19
C ARG A 61 -9.55 -3.53 9.19
N LEU A 62 -10.44 -2.55 8.99
CA LEU A 62 -10.19 -1.40 8.12
C LEU A 62 -8.97 -0.60 8.56
N ALA A 63 -8.89 -0.24 9.84
CA ALA A 63 -7.77 0.51 10.41
C ALA A 63 -6.40 -0.14 10.08
N VAL A 64 -6.32 -1.48 10.20
CA VAL A 64 -5.11 -2.22 9.84
C VAL A 64 -4.92 -2.30 8.32
N THR A 65 -5.96 -2.63 7.55
CA THR A 65 -5.81 -2.84 6.10
C THR A 65 -5.48 -1.57 5.32
N GLU A 66 -5.80 -0.41 5.88
CA GLU A 66 -5.49 0.91 5.33
C GLU A 66 -4.11 1.43 5.76
N SER A 67 -3.49 0.82 6.76
CA SER A 67 -2.15 1.20 7.21
C SER A 67 -1.08 0.93 6.13
N ALA A 68 -0.11 1.83 6.02
CA ALA A 68 1.04 1.68 5.11
C ALA A 68 1.75 0.32 5.25
N PRO A 69 2.17 -0.14 6.45
CA PRO A 69 2.88 -1.41 6.58
C PRO A 69 2.06 -2.60 6.08
N TYR A 70 0.74 -2.58 6.25
CA TYR A 70 -0.12 -3.62 5.70
C TYR A 70 -0.18 -3.54 4.17
N ARG A 71 -0.50 -2.35 3.62
CA ARG A 71 -0.64 -2.15 2.17
C ARG A 71 0.62 -2.53 1.40
N ASP A 72 1.77 -2.07 1.86
CA ASP A 72 3.04 -2.26 1.18
C ASP A 72 3.45 -3.75 1.14
N GLN A 73 3.25 -4.47 2.25
CA GLN A 73 3.64 -5.88 2.33
C GLN A 73 2.64 -6.84 1.69
N THR A 74 1.40 -6.40 1.48
CA THR A 74 0.32 -7.25 0.93
C THR A 74 -0.14 -6.83 -0.46
N ALA A 75 0.51 -5.87 -1.09
CA ALA A 75 0.13 -5.34 -2.41
C ALA A 75 0.01 -6.44 -3.47
N ASN A 76 0.91 -7.44 -3.41
CA ASN A 76 0.98 -8.54 -4.38
C ASN A 76 0.16 -9.78 -3.98
N VAL A 77 -0.53 -9.75 -2.85
CA VAL A 77 -1.25 -10.93 -2.33
C VAL A 77 -2.71 -10.83 -2.77
N VAL A 78 -3.25 -11.92 -3.31
CA VAL A 78 -4.59 -11.97 -3.90
C VAL A 78 -5.54 -12.89 -3.15
N ASP A 79 -5.02 -13.76 -2.28
CA ASP A 79 -5.84 -14.61 -1.42
C ASP A 79 -6.55 -13.76 -0.35
N SER A 80 -7.84 -13.50 -0.59
CA SER A 80 -8.67 -12.69 0.30
C SER A 80 -8.88 -13.32 1.69
N VAL A 81 -8.83 -14.66 1.80
CA VAL A 81 -8.98 -15.36 3.08
C VAL A 81 -7.71 -15.18 3.89
N LEU A 82 -6.55 -15.44 3.28
CA LEU A 82 -5.25 -15.20 3.90
C LEU A 82 -5.09 -13.74 4.33
N LEU A 83 -5.42 -12.79 3.46
CA LEU A 83 -5.36 -11.36 3.80
C LEU A 83 -6.25 -11.01 4.99
N ARG A 84 -7.46 -11.56 5.04
CA ARG A 84 -8.36 -11.35 6.18
C ARG A 84 -7.77 -11.94 7.47
N GLU A 85 -7.15 -13.11 7.40
CA GLU A 85 -6.45 -13.73 8.54
C GLU A 85 -5.25 -12.90 9.00
N VAL A 86 -4.43 -12.40 8.07
CA VAL A 86 -3.28 -11.53 8.38
C VAL A 86 -3.74 -10.25 9.07
N ALA A 87 -4.78 -9.59 8.54
CA ALA A 87 -5.35 -8.40 9.15
C ALA A 87 -5.88 -8.68 10.56
N ASN A 88 -6.64 -9.76 10.75
CA ASN A 88 -7.18 -10.15 12.05
C ASN A 88 -6.07 -10.49 13.07
N ASN A 89 -5.01 -11.16 12.63
CA ASN A 89 -3.84 -11.46 13.45
C ASN A 89 -3.10 -10.19 13.89
N LEU A 90 -2.96 -9.21 12.98
CA LEU A 90 -2.39 -7.90 13.31
C LEU A 90 -3.22 -7.15 14.35
N VAL A 91 -4.54 -7.07 14.15
CA VAL A 91 -5.46 -6.46 15.13
C VAL A 91 -5.29 -7.10 16.50
N THR A 92 -5.25 -8.43 16.57
CA THR A 92 -5.27 -9.15 17.85
C THR A 92 -3.94 -9.08 18.60
N LYS A 93 -2.80 -9.13 17.88
CA LYS A 93 -1.47 -9.33 18.51
C LYS A 93 -0.58 -8.09 18.46
N TYR A 94 -0.75 -7.25 17.45
CA TYR A 94 0.23 -6.20 17.09
C TYR A 94 -0.32 -4.79 17.26
N VAL A 95 -1.64 -4.57 17.18
CA VAL A 95 -2.23 -3.27 17.53
C VAL A 95 -2.19 -3.09 19.04
N LYS A 96 -1.45 -2.07 19.49
CA LYS A 96 -1.34 -1.61 20.88
C LYS A 96 -2.28 -0.45 21.14
N ASP A 97 -2.51 -0.16 22.42
CA ASP A 97 -3.30 0.98 22.88
C ASP A 97 -4.70 1.06 22.23
N GLN A 98 -5.36 -0.10 22.13
CA GLN A 98 -6.65 -0.21 21.46
C GLN A 98 -7.73 0.57 22.19
N GLN A 99 -8.34 1.52 21.48
CA GLN A 99 -9.40 2.37 21.99
C GLN A 99 -10.58 2.37 21.03
N ILE A 100 -11.77 2.26 21.60
CA ILE A 100 -13.01 2.53 20.90
C ILE A 100 -13.35 4.00 21.20
N LEU A 101 -13.23 4.84 20.17
CA LEU A 101 -13.46 6.28 20.28
C LEU A 101 -14.95 6.62 20.31
N GLU A 102 -15.74 5.88 19.54
CA GLU A 102 -17.17 6.11 19.40
C GLU A 102 -17.90 4.80 19.13
N GLN A 103 -19.01 4.61 19.83
CA GLN A 103 -20.04 3.63 19.52
C GLN A 103 -21.37 4.33 19.53
N PHE A 104 -22.06 4.27 18.40
CA PHE A 104 -23.32 4.96 18.24
C PHE A 104 -24.34 4.05 17.56
N GLN A 105 -25.57 4.08 18.06
CA GLN A 105 -26.72 3.40 17.43
C GLN A 105 -27.80 4.42 17.11
N GLN A 106 -28.26 4.42 15.87
CA GLN A 106 -29.40 5.20 15.41
C GLN A 106 -30.33 4.30 14.61
N GLY A 107 -31.48 3.97 15.20
CA GLY A 107 -32.43 3.03 14.61
C GLY A 107 -31.78 1.65 14.38
N LYS A 108 -31.81 1.19 13.13
CA LYS A 108 -31.17 -0.06 12.68
C LYS A 108 -29.73 0.11 12.21
N THR A 109 -29.12 1.27 12.43
CA THR A 109 -27.74 1.54 12.02
C THR A 109 -26.84 1.70 13.25
N VAL A 110 -25.73 0.95 13.28
CA VAL A 110 -24.66 1.08 14.26
C VAL A 110 -23.41 1.62 13.61
N THR A 111 -22.63 2.41 14.33
CA THR A 111 -21.34 2.94 13.90
C THR A 111 -20.32 2.68 15.00
N CYS A 112 -19.14 2.21 14.61
CA CYS A 112 -18.01 2.04 15.53
C CYS A 112 -16.77 2.71 14.95
N ARG A 113 -16.12 3.53 15.77
CA ARG A 113 -14.85 4.20 15.45
C ARG A 113 -13.78 3.79 16.43
N VAL A 114 -12.61 3.43 15.91
CA VAL A 114 -11.51 2.85 16.68
C VAL A 114 -10.19 3.56 16.40
N ARG A 115 -9.26 3.47 17.36
CA ARG A 115 -7.90 3.99 17.29
C ARG A 115 -6.95 3.04 18.00
N GLY A 116 -5.79 2.78 17.41
CA GLY A 116 -4.69 2.08 18.06
C GLY A 116 -3.34 2.45 17.45
N THR A 117 -2.30 1.74 17.87
CA THR A 117 -0.92 1.98 17.41
C THR A 117 -0.30 0.68 16.91
N LEU A 118 0.29 0.72 15.72
CA LEU A 118 1.14 -0.36 15.19
C LEU A 118 2.61 0.02 15.36
N VAL A 119 3.43 -0.95 15.76
CA VAL A 119 4.88 -0.86 15.61
C VAL A 119 5.21 -1.38 14.21
N VAL A 120 5.79 -0.53 13.35
CA VAL A 120 5.95 -0.78 11.92
C VAL A 120 6.78 -2.04 11.68
N ASP A 121 7.98 -2.12 12.25
CA ASP A 121 8.90 -3.24 12.03
C ASP A 121 8.34 -4.59 12.50
N GLU A 122 7.71 -4.61 13.68
CA GLU A 122 7.07 -5.81 14.21
C GLU A 122 5.92 -6.27 13.31
N SER A 123 5.11 -5.32 12.83
CA SER A 123 3.97 -5.59 11.95
C SER A 123 4.44 -6.12 10.59
N VAL A 124 5.45 -5.49 9.98
CA VAL A 124 6.05 -5.91 8.71
C VAL A 124 6.61 -7.33 8.83
N LYS A 125 7.37 -7.60 9.91
CA LYS A 125 7.90 -8.94 10.19
C LYS A 125 6.77 -9.96 10.33
N ALA A 126 5.73 -9.64 11.09
CA ALA A 126 4.58 -10.51 11.30
C ALA A 126 3.81 -10.82 10.01
N ILE A 127 3.63 -9.84 9.13
CA ILE A 127 3.00 -10.02 7.82
C ILE A 127 3.85 -10.96 6.98
N ARG A 128 5.15 -10.68 6.82
CA ARG A 128 6.07 -11.51 6.02
C ARG A 128 6.11 -12.95 6.49
N THR A 129 6.16 -13.18 7.80
CA THR A 129 6.15 -14.54 8.36
C THR A 129 4.87 -15.29 8.02
N GLN A 130 3.72 -14.62 8.04
CA GLN A 130 2.43 -15.26 7.68
C GLN A 130 2.32 -15.51 6.17
N LEU A 131 2.87 -14.63 5.34
CA LEU A 131 2.86 -14.77 3.88
C LEU A 131 3.90 -15.76 3.35
N ALA A 132 4.99 -16.02 4.10
CA ALA A 132 6.04 -16.95 3.70
C ALA A 132 5.59 -18.43 3.68
N GLY A 133 4.37 -18.74 4.15
CA GLY A 133 3.78 -20.08 4.13
C GLY A 133 3.26 -20.54 2.77
N GLU A 134 3.20 -19.66 1.75
CA GLU A 134 2.83 -20.05 0.39
C GLU A 134 4.03 -20.04 -0.56
N PRO A 135 4.12 -21.01 -1.49
CA PRO A 135 5.02 -20.89 -2.62
C PRO A 135 4.56 -19.68 -3.42
N SER A 136 5.43 -18.66 -3.48
CA SER A 136 5.36 -17.57 -4.45
C SER A 136 4.94 -18.16 -5.79
N GLY A 137 3.69 -17.88 -6.19
CA GLY A 137 3.08 -18.49 -7.36
C GLY A 137 4.02 -18.37 -8.56
N ALA A 138 4.42 -19.53 -9.07
CA ALA A 138 5.28 -19.64 -10.23
C ALA A 138 4.54 -19.15 -11.49
N ASP A 139 4.64 -17.84 -11.72
CA ASP A 139 4.76 -17.18 -13.03
C ASP A 139 5.12 -15.71 -12.71
N ASN A 140 6.30 -15.26 -13.10
CA ASN A 140 6.91 -13.97 -12.69
C ASN A 140 6.22 -12.72 -13.30
N LEU A 141 4.89 -12.69 -13.37
CA LEU A 141 4.10 -11.58 -13.89
C LEU A 141 3.45 -10.81 -12.75
N ASP A 142 3.46 -9.48 -12.84
CA ASP A 142 3.08 -8.60 -11.73
C ASP A 142 1.57 -8.70 -11.43
N GLN A 143 1.23 -8.63 -10.15
CA GLN A 143 -0.16 -8.61 -9.67
C GLN A 143 -0.29 -7.56 -8.56
N ASN A 144 -1.45 -6.92 -8.51
CA ASN A 144 -1.89 -6.12 -7.38
C ASN A 144 -3.24 -6.64 -6.88
N ARG A 145 -3.86 -5.98 -5.91
CA ARG A 145 -5.13 -6.42 -5.32
C ARG A 145 -6.36 -6.25 -6.23
N SER A 146 -6.22 -5.53 -7.35
CA SER A 146 -7.29 -5.26 -8.33
C SER A 146 -7.08 -5.98 -9.66
N LEU A 147 -5.84 -6.31 -10.03
CA LEU A 147 -5.44 -6.85 -11.33
C LEU A 147 -4.34 -7.91 -11.19
N LYS A 148 -4.36 -8.88 -12.09
CA LYS A 148 -3.27 -9.84 -12.31
C LYS A 148 -2.87 -9.85 -13.77
N ILE A 149 -1.58 -9.69 -14.07
CA ILE A 149 -1.07 -9.92 -15.42
C ILE A 149 -0.99 -11.43 -15.65
N LEU A 150 -1.64 -11.90 -16.71
CA LEU A 150 -1.68 -13.31 -17.10
C LEU A 150 -0.61 -13.65 -18.14
N ALA A 151 -0.38 -12.75 -19.10
CA ALA A 151 0.63 -12.94 -20.12
C ALA A 151 1.05 -11.60 -20.73
N VAL A 152 2.29 -11.52 -21.20
CA VAL A 152 2.78 -10.41 -22.02
C VAL A 152 3.45 -11.00 -23.26
N ARG A 153 3.03 -10.57 -24.44
CA ARG A 153 3.48 -11.12 -25.73
C ARG A 153 3.83 -10.00 -26.70
N ASP A 154 4.90 -10.19 -27.46
CA ASP A 154 5.22 -9.34 -28.60
C ASP A 154 4.40 -9.76 -29.83
N GLU A 155 3.71 -8.79 -30.43
CA GLU A 155 3.02 -8.96 -31.72
C GLU A 155 3.95 -8.52 -32.88
N ALA A 156 3.79 -9.17 -34.04
CA ALA A 156 4.65 -8.97 -35.21
C ALA A 156 4.62 -7.55 -35.79
N ASN A 157 3.62 -6.74 -35.44
CA ASN A 157 3.44 -5.36 -35.86
C ASN A 157 4.14 -4.34 -34.95
N GLY A 158 5.01 -4.78 -34.03
CA GLY A 158 5.66 -3.88 -33.07
C GLY A 158 4.75 -3.45 -31.90
N THR A 159 3.66 -4.18 -31.66
CA THR A 159 2.75 -3.97 -30.53
C THR A 159 3.04 -4.99 -29.43
N ILE A 160 2.80 -4.63 -28.18
CA ILE A 160 2.80 -5.53 -27.02
C ILE A 160 1.34 -5.86 -26.69
N SER A 161 1.05 -7.14 -26.52
CA SER A 161 -0.24 -7.65 -26.06
C SER A 161 -0.12 -8.06 -24.60
N ILE A 162 -0.87 -7.39 -23.72
CA ILE A 162 -0.87 -7.62 -22.28
C ILE A 162 -2.23 -8.21 -21.92
N GLU A 163 -2.24 -9.48 -21.57
CA GLU A 163 -3.42 -10.19 -21.08
C GLU A 163 -3.47 -10.07 -19.56
N TYR A 164 -4.60 -9.64 -19.03
CA TYR A 164 -4.78 -9.40 -17.60
C TYR A 164 -6.17 -9.82 -17.13
N GLN A 165 -6.29 -10.03 -15.82
CA GLN A 165 -7.53 -10.41 -15.14
C GLN A 165 -7.88 -9.41 -14.04
N ALA A 166 -9.14 -9.02 -13.97
CA ALA A 166 -9.68 -8.26 -12.85
C ALA A 166 -9.90 -9.18 -11.64
N LEU A 167 -9.38 -8.79 -10.48
CA LEU A 167 -9.56 -9.49 -9.21
C LEU A 167 -10.67 -8.87 -8.36
N ARG A 168 -11.06 -7.63 -8.68
CA ARG A 168 -12.16 -6.89 -8.08
C ARG A 168 -13.07 -6.31 -9.16
N ARG A 169 -14.25 -5.85 -8.75
CA ARG A 169 -15.18 -5.17 -9.67
C ARG A 169 -14.70 -3.74 -9.92
N LEU A 170 -14.20 -3.42 -11.12
CA LEU A 170 -13.55 -2.16 -11.45
C LEU A 170 -14.53 -1.03 -11.83
N ASP A 171 -15.66 -0.91 -11.15
CA ASP A 171 -16.68 0.11 -11.45
C ASP A 171 -16.22 1.54 -11.11
N TRP A 172 -15.30 1.67 -10.15
CA TRP A 172 -14.76 2.95 -9.74
C TRP A 172 -13.97 3.68 -10.82
N LEU A 173 -13.45 2.97 -11.83
CA LEU A 173 -12.78 3.59 -12.99
C LEU A 173 -13.71 4.56 -13.75
N ASN A 174 -15.03 4.45 -13.60
CA ASN A 174 -16.03 5.29 -14.28
C ASN A 174 -16.58 6.41 -13.41
N THR A 175 -16.02 6.61 -12.22
CA THR A 175 -16.51 7.61 -11.27
C THR A 175 -15.40 8.60 -10.93
N ASN A 176 -15.68 9.90 -11.04
CA ASN A 176 -14.75 11.01 -10.70
C ASN A 176 -14.43 11.11 -9.19
N TYR A 177 -14.69 10.07 -8.41
CA TYR A 177 -14.55 10.09 -6.97
C TYR A 177 -13.07 9.95 -6.57
N GLN A 178 -12.49 11.06 -6.11
CA GLN A 178 -11.11 11.21 -5.60
C GLN A 178 -10.97 10.78 -4.13
N GLY A 179 -11.64 9.69 -3.72
CA GLY A 179 -11.40 9.12 -2.39
C GLY A 179 -10.08 8.35 -2.37
N GLY A 180 -9.18 8.67 -1.45
CA GLY A 180 -7.81 8.12 -1.33
C GLY A 180 -7.68 6.61 -1.02
N LEU A 181 -8.76 5.85 -1.13
CA LEU A 181 -8.86 4.42 -0.77
C LEU A 181 -9.01 3.49 -1.99
N ARG A 182 -8.98 4.02 -3.21
CA ARG A 182 -9.09 3.20 -4.42
C ARG A 182 -7.74 2.63 -4.80
N GLU A 183 -7.65 1.30 -4.76
CA GLU A 183 -6.55 0.58 -5.37
C GLU A 183 -6.53 0.88 -6.88
N THR A 184 -5.35 1.15 -7.41
CA THR A 184 -5.16 1.51 -8.81
C THR A 184 -5.31 0.27 -9.68
N ALA A 185 -6.23 0.31 -10.64
CA ALA A 185 -6.37 -0.71 -11.67
C ALA A 185 -5.70 -0.24 -12.96
N ASP A 186 -4.45 0.18 -12.83
CA ASP A 186 -3.64 0.72 -13.93
C ASP A 186 -2.48 -0.22 -14.22
N ILE A 187 -2.30 -0.49 -15.51
CA ILE A 187 -1.18 -1.21 -16.08
C ILE A 187 -0.17 -0.18 -16.57
N MET A 188 1.05 -0.28 -16.09
CA MET A 188 2.18 0.57 -16.46
C MET A 188 3.06 -0.16 -17.46
N VAL A 189 3.54 0.56 -18.47
CA VAL A 189 4.51 0.05 -19.43
C VAL A 189 5.67 1.03 -19.50
N ASP A 190 6.84 0.58 -19.07
CA ASP A 190 8.09 1.31 -19.22
C ASP A 190 8.82 0.82 -20.47
N PHE A 191 9.28 1.73 -21.31
CA PHE A 191 10.04 1.45 -22.51
C PHE A 191 11.48 1.89 -22.36
N TYR A 192 12.42 1.03 -22.75
CA TYR A 192 13.85 1.28 -22.64
C TYR A 192 14.56 1.16 -23.99
N ASP A 193 15.61 1.93 -24.18
CA ASP A 193 16.49 1.86 -25.36
C ASP A 193 17.52 0.72 -25.26
N ASP A 194 18.41 0.62 -26.25
CA ASP A 194 19.49 -0.38 -26.29
C ASP A 194 20.47 -0.27 -25.11
N GLN A 195 20.60 0.93 -24.52
CA GLN A 195 21.46 1.21 -23.38
C GLN A 195 20.74 1.01 -22.04
N LYS A 196 19.48 0.56 -22.07
CA LYS A 196 18.57 0.40 -20.92
C LYS A 196 18.18 1.72 -20.25
N PHE A 197 18.27 2.85 -20.94
CA PHE A 197 17.70 4.09 -20.44
C PHE A 197 16.20 4.11 -20.67
N LEU A 198 15.46 4.60 -19.66
CA LEU A 198 14.02 4.77 -19.74
C LEU A 198 13.71 5.87 -20.76
N ILE A 199 13.03 5.49 -21.84
CA ILE A 199 12.57 6.41 -22.88
C ILE A 199 11.24 7.04 -22.47
N ARG A 200 10.30 6.19 -22.05
CA ARG A 200 8.92 6.58 -21.77
C ARG A 200 8.24 5.60 -20.84
N THR A 201 7.41 6.12 -19.95
CA THR A 201 6.45 5.36 -19.17
C THR A 201 5.04 5.72 -19.62
N GLU A 202 4.23 4.72 -19.90
CA GLU A 202 2.82 4.88 -20.27
C GLU A 202 1.92 4.18 -19.25
N ARG A 203 0.76 4.78 -18.99
CA ARG A 203 -0.23 4.31 -18.01
C ARG A 203 -1.53 3.99 -18.72
N TYR A 204 -2.07 2.81 -18.44
CA TYR A 204 -3.29 2.33 -19.05
C TYR A 204 -4.28 1.86 -17.98
N PRO A 205 -5.48 2.47 -17.88
CA PRO A 205 -6.52 1.93 -17.02
C PRO A 205 -6.99 0.58 -17.58
N ALA A 206 -7.17 -0.41 -16.70
CA ALA A 206 -7.65 -1.73 -17.09
C ALA A 206 -9.13 -1.69 -17.47
N ARG A 207 -9.37 -1.63 -18.78
CA ARG A 207 -10.70 -1.55 -19.41
C ARG A 207 -10.76 -2.51 -20.59
N ARG A 208 -11.94 -3.09 -20.83
CA ARG A 208 -12.19 -3.94 -22.01
C ARG A 208 -12.42 -3.12 -23.28
N SER A 209 -13.13 -2.01 -23.16
CA SER A 209 -13.41 -1.08 -24.25
C SER A 209 -12.60 0.20 -24.13
N VAL A 210 -12.35 0.79 -25.30
CA VAL A 210 -11.66 2.09 -25.44
C VAL A 210 -12.52 3.24 -24.88
N SER A 211 -13.86 3.14 -24.96
CA SER A 211 -14.76 4.16 -24.40
C SER A 211 -14.78 4.16 -22.87
N GLY A 212 -14.44 3.02 -22.26
CA GLY A 212 -14.34 2.87 -20.82
C GLY A 212 -15.66 2.65 -20.11
N ASP A 213 -16.78 2.54 -20.80
CA ASP A 213 -18.09 2.32 -20.19
C ASP A 213 -18.21 0.94 -19.53
N ASP A 214 -17.34 -0.01 -19.90
CA ASP A 214 -17.38 -1.37 -19.39
C ASP A 214 -16.83 -1.50 -17.96
N VAL A 215 -17.66 -2.06 -17.08
CA VAL A 215 -17.25 -2.51 -15.75
C VAL A 215 -16.70 -3.92 -15.84
N MET A 216 -15.43 -4.11 -15.49
CA MET A 216 -14.85 -5.44 -15.34
C MET A 216 -15.23 -6.04 -13.98
N ASN A 217 -15.90 -7.19 -13.99
CA ASN A 217 -16.20 -7.95 -12.78
C ASN A 217 -15.01 -8.84 -12.36
N PRO A 218 -14.95 -9.31 -11.10
CA PRO A 218 -13.94 -10.28 -10.69
C PRO A 218 -13.90 -11.50 -11.61
N GLY A 219 -12.70 -11.95 -11.97
CA GLY A 219 -12.45 -13.05 -12.90
C GLY A 219 -12.47 -12.66 -14.39
N ALA A 220 -13.00 -11.48 -14.73
CA ALA A 220 -13.04 -10.99 -16.10
C ALA A 220 -11.64 -10.74 -16.66
N THR A 221 -11.34 -11.26 -17.83
CA THR A 221 -10.08 -10.99 -18.54
C THR A 221 -10.22 -9.83 -19.54
N GLY A 222 -9.12 -9.15 -19.80
CA GLY A 222 -8.97 -8.10 -20.80
C GLY A 222 -7.64 -8.24 -21.52
N VAL A 223 -7.55 -7.64 -22.71
CA VAL A 223 -6.32 -7.59 -23.51
C VAL A 223 -6.03 -6.12 -23.83
N LEU A 224 -4.88 -5.64 -23.37
CA LEU A 224 -4.38 -4.32 -23.68
C LEU A 224 -3.32 -4.44 -24.77
N LYS A 225 -3.49 -3.67 -25.86
CA LYS A 225 -2.52 -3.59 -26.95
C LYS A 225 -1.81 -2.25 -26.91
N VAL A 226 -0.49 -2.27 -26.82
CA VAL A 226 0.34 -1.06 -26.72
C VAL A 226 1.38 -1.03 -27.83
N ALA A 227 1.39 0.02 -28.64
CA ALA A 227 2.40 0.19 -29.69
C ALA A 227 3.75 0.56 -29.07
N LYS A 228 4.83 -0.15 -29.44
CA LYS A 228 6.17 0.20 -28.97
C LYS A 228 6.65 1.49 -29.66
N PRO A 229 7.23 2.45 -28.94
CA PRO A 229 7.98 3.54 -29.55
C PRO A 229 9.09 2.99 -30.46
N LEU A 230 9.37 3.65 -31.59
CA LEU A 230 10.37 3.18 -32.57
C LEU A 230 11.78 2.99 -31.97
N ALA A 231 12.13 3.81 -30.98
CA ALA A 231 13.42 3.75 -30.29
C ALA A 231 13.46 2.68 -29.17
N ALA A 232 12.32 2.09 -28.81
CA ALA A 232 12.23 1.13 -27.72
C ALA A 232 12.71 -0.26 -28.15
N LYS A 233 13.51 -0.89 -27.29
CA LYS A 233 14.19 -2.17 -27.53
C LYS A 233 13.77 -3.21 -26.53
N THR A 234 13.56 -2.78 -25.29
CA THR A 234 13.00 -3.61 -24.23
C THR A 234 11.90 -2.84 -23.52
N TYR A 235 11.10 -3.55 -22.73
CA TYR A 235 10.03 -2.96 -21.96
C TYR A 235 9.81 -3.72 -20.66
N ARG A 236 9.14 -3.08 -19.71
CA ARG A 236 8.68 -3.69 -18.46
C ARG A 236 7.20 -3.37 -18.29
N VAL A 237 6.39 -4.41 -18.10
CA VAL A 237 4.99 -4.27 -17.71
C VAL A 237 4.86 -4.52 -16.23
N TRP A 238 4.15 -3.64 -15.53
CA TRP A 238 3.94 -3.73 -14.09
C TRP A 238 2.60 -3.08 -13.69
N LEU A 239 2.14 -3.33 -12.47
CA LEU A 239 0.91 -2.79 -11.93
C LEU A 239 1.21 -1.81 -10.79
N VAL A 240 0.48 -0.71 -10.75
CA VAL A 240 0.61 0.27 -9.66
C VAL A 240 0.15 -0.38 -8.33
N LYS A 241 0.89 -0.15 -7.25
CA LYS A 241 0.69 -0.80 -5.93
C LYS A 241 0.09 0.15 -4.90
#